data_AF-A0A540WW19-F1
#
_entry.id   AF-A0A540WW19-F1
#
_cell.length_a   1.000
_cell.length_b   1.000
_cell.length_c   1.000
_cell.angle_alpha   90.00
_cell.angle_beta   90.00
_cell.angle_gamma   90.00
#
_symmetry.space_group_name_H-M   'P 1'
#
loop_
_entity.id
_entity.type
_entity.pdbx_description
1 polymer ?
#
loop_
_entity_poly.entity_id
_entity_poly.type
_entity_poly.pdbx_seq_one_letter_code
_entity_poly.pdbx_strand_id
1 'polypeptide(L)'
;MPTLPRVVGVARAVGAAFRVLESAELARVEHLLVQCAKEANQEVNEREYGLGKRPDDAECERVVGYDEKGNKVRRRMELGRLKHEVAFACVRRELVRLFPDNISVEPRYGPDPRTGRYALTQVWAKSLKPDIVVHFSKDPNRVQCVYDFKFPCTTASKSNPLDNTDVLKQLRQYEKLGRPCSPSIVTPQLGVSHVSPE
;
A
#
# COMPACT_ATOMS: atom_id res chain seq x y z
N MET A 1 11.39 47.07 -51.74
CA MET A 1 10.99 46.64 -50.39
C MET A 1 10.99 45.11 -50.36
N PRO A 2 11.81 44.44 -49.54
CA PRO A 2 11.75 42.99 -49.40
C PRO A 2 10.77 42.61 -48.29
N THR A 3 9.90 41.65 -48.56
CA THR A 3 8.99 41.03 -47.58
C THR A 3 9.73 39.96 -46.78
N LEU A 4 9.68 40.06 -45.46
CA LEU A 4 10.21 39.05 -44.54
C LEU A 4 9.28 37.82 -44.52
N PRO A 5 9.80 36.58 -44.57
CA PRO A 5 8.97 35.40 -44.41
C PRO A 5 8.58 35.25 -42.94
N ARG A 6 7.28 35.08 -42.69
CA ARG A 6 6.74 34.80 -41.37
C ARG A 6 7.00 33.34 -41.04
N VAL A 7 7.98 33.07 -40.18
CA VAL A 7 8.20 31.73 -39.63
C VAL A 7 7.11 31.46 -38.60
N VAL A 8 6.16 30.59 -38.94
CA VAL A 8 5.16 30.08 -38.00
C VAL A 8 5.78 28.86 -37.32
N GLY A 9 6.27 29.05 -36.09
CA GLY A 9 6.70 27.95 -35.24
C GLY A 9 5.47 27.15 -34.79
N VAL A 10 5.38 25.89 -35.22
CA VAL A 10 4.38 24.95 -34.67
C VAL A 10 4.84 24.56 -33.27
N ALA A 11 4.27 25.19 -32.25
CA ALA A 11 4.42 24.73 -30.88
C ALA A 11 3.69 23.38 -30.76
N ARG A 12 4.45 22.28 -30.69
CA ARG A 12 3.91 20.99 -30.26
C ARG A 12 3.53 21.14 -28.79
N ALA A 13 2.24 21.32 -28.52
CA ALA A 13 1.70 21.11 -27.20
C ALA A 13 1.85 19.61 -26.89
N VAL A 14 2.90 19.24 -26.15
CA VAL A 14 2.98 17.93 -25.51
C VAL A 14 2.00 17.97 -24.36
N GLY A 15 0.73 17.64 -24.62
CA GLY A 15 -0.21 17.36 -23.55
C GLY A 15 0.39 16.27 -22.68
N ALA A 16 0.51 16.50 -21.37
CA ALA A 16 1.01 15.50 -20.45
C ALA A 16 0.02 14.32 -20.44
N ALA A 17 0.30 13.30 -21.25
CA ALA A 17 -0.45 12.06 -21.22
C ALA A 17 -0.19 11.37 -19.87
N PHE A 18 -1.27 11.12 -19.12
CA PHE A 18 -1.19 10.30 -17.91
C PHE A 18 -0.71 8.89 -18.28
N ARG A 19 0.38 8.44 -17.67
CA ARG A 19 0.93 7.09 -17.83
C ARG A 19 0.40 6.15 -16.76
N VAL A 20 -0.12 5.01 -17.20
CA VAL A 20 -0.50 3.86 -16.38
C VAL A 20 0.67 2.88 -16.35
N LEU A 21 0.88 2.17 -15.24
CA LEU A 21 1.89 1.11 -15.21
C LEU A 21 1.40 -0.10 -16.01
N GLU A 22 2.21 -0.59 -16.93
CA GLU A 22 1.90 -1.80 -17.70
C GLU A 22 2.09 -3.06 -16.85
N SER A 23 1.63 -4.23 -17.34
CA SER A 23 1.66 -5.49 -16.59
C SER A 23 3.06 -5.87 -16.08
N ALA A 24 4.10 -5.64 -16.88
CA ALA A 24 5.48 -5.93 -16.46
C ALA A 24 5.97 -4.96 -15.36
N GLU A 25 5.54 -3.70 -15.40
CA GLU A 25 5.86 -2.71 -14.37
C GLU A 25 5.10 -3.00 -13.08
N LEU A 26 3.82 -3.36 -13.17
CA LEU A 26 3.03 -3.81 -12.03
C LEU A 26 3.62 -5.06 -11.37
N ALA A 27 4.01 -6.05 -12.16
CA ALA A 27 4.68 -7.25 -11.63
C ALA A 27 5.99 -6.90 -10.91
N ARG A 28 6.73 -5.90 -11.41
CA ARG A 28 7.92 -5.37 -10.73
C ARG A 28 7.56 -4.65 -9.44
N VAL A 29 6.48 -3.87 -9.41
CA VAL A 29 5.97 -3.23 -8.19
C VAL A 29 5.64 -4.28 -7.15
N GLU A 30 4.83 -5.27 -7.49
CA GLU A 30 4.43 -6.36 -6.62
C GLU A 30 5.64 -7.14 -6.08
N HIS A 31 6.60 -7.46 -6.95
CA HIS A 31 7.84 -8.12 -6.53
C HIS A 31 8.57 -7.30 -5.44
N LEU A 32 8.75 -6.00 -5.65
CA LEU A 32 9.43 -5.12 -4.70
C LEU A 32 8.64 -4.93 -3.40
N LEU A 33 7.30 -4.87 -3.47
CA LEU A 33 6.45 -4.87 -2.27
C LEU A 33 6.69 -6.15 -1.44
N VAL A 34 6.73 -7.31 -2.09
CA VAL A 34 7.01 -8.58 -1.40
C VAL A 34 8.41 -8.58 -0.78
N GLN A 35 9.42 -8.04 -1.46
CA GLN A 35 10.77 -7.91 -0.87
C GLN A 35 10.76 -6.98 0.35
N CYS A 36 10.09 -5.84 0.27
CA CYS A 36 9.96 -4.92 1.41
C CYS A 36 9.22 -5.55 2.59
N ALA A 37 8.19 -6.37 2.35
CA ALA A 37 7.52 -7.12 3.41
C ALA A 37 8.46 -8.16 4.06
N LYS A 38 9.27 -8.86 3.26
CA LYS A 38 10.24 -9.84 3.75
C LYS A 38 11.35 -9.19 4.57
N GLU A 39 11.94 -8.11 4.05
CA GLU A 39 12.96 -7.29 4.74
C GLU A 39 12.42 -6.80 6.08
N ALA A 40 11.25 -6.16 6.09
CA ALA A 40 10.64 -5.67 7.32
C ALA A 40 10.36 -6.78 8.33
N ASN A 41 9.85 -7.93 7.87
CA ASN A 41 9.60 -9.06 8.75
C ASN A 41 10.90 -9.62 9.35
N GLN A 42 11.95 -9.75 8.55
CA GLN A 42 13.25 -10.24 9.01
C GLN A 42 13.89 -9.25 9.98
N GLU A 43 14.07 -7.99 9.57
CA GLU A 43 14.75 -6.95 10.35
C GLU A 43 14.10 -6.76 11.71
N VAL A 44 12.77 -6.63 11.76
CA VAL A 44 12.06 -6.49 13.04
C VAL A 44 12.20 -7.75 13.88
N ASN A 45 12.04 -8.95 13.32
CA ASN A 45 12.18 -10.15 14.13
C ASN A 45 13.61 -10.30 14.70
N GLU A 46 14.63 -10.00 13.90
CA GLU A 46 16.03 -10.07 14.34
C GLU A 46 16.35 -9.02 15.41
N ARG A 47 15.84 -7.79 15.26
CA ARG A 47 15.99 -6.74 16.27
C ARG A 47 15.34 -7.10 17.60
N GLU A 48 14.14 -7.68 17.56
CA GLU A 48 13.35 -7.94 18.76
C GLU A 48 13.71 -9.28 19.44
N TYR A 49 14.20 -10.26 18.69
CA TYR A 49 14.41 -11.64 19.19
C TYR A 49 15.81 -12.20 18.98
N GLY A 50 16.63 -11.57 18.14
CA GLY A 50 17.96 -12.04 17.73
C GLY A 50 17.97 -12.77 16.40
N LEU A 51 19.18 -12.97 15.84
CA LEU A 51 19.40 -13.52 14.51
C LEU A 51 18.64 -14.84 14.27
N GLY A 52 17.86 -14.89 13.18
CA GLY A 52 17.10 -16.07 12.76
C GLY A 52 15.91 -16.47 13.65
N LYS A 53 15.66 -15.74 14.74
CA LYS A 53 14.55 -16.02 15.65
C LYS A 53 13.27 -15.32 15.19
N ARG A 54 12.13 -15.92 15.54
CA ARG A 54 10.79 -15.43 15.23
C ARG A 54 9.85 -15.73 16.39
N PRO A 55 8.83 -14.89 16.66
CA PRO A 55 7.87 -15.15 17.73
C PRO A 55 7.07 -16.42 17.43
N ASP A 56 6.80 -17.20 18.47
CA ASP A 56 5.81 -18.26 18.47
C ASP A 56 4.41 -17.70 18.80
N ASP A 57 3.40 -18.56 18.80
CA ASP A 57 2.01 -18.14 19.01
C ASP A 57 1.79 -17.57 20.43
N ALA A 58 2.51 -18.08 21.44
CA ALA A 58 2.42 -17.57 22.81
C ALA A 58 2.98 -16.14 22.90
N GLU A 59 4.14 -15.89 22.29
CA GLU A 59 4.73 -14.57 22.21
C GLU A 59 3.85 -13.61 21.40
N CYS A 60 3.26 -14.05 20.29
CA CYS A 60 2.32 -13.25 19.50
C CYS A 60 1.10 -12.79 20.30
N GLU A 61 0.57 -13.65 21.18
CA GLU A 61 -0.64 -13.40 21.95
C GLU A 61 -0.39 -12.71 23.30
N ARG A 62 0.87 -12.63 23.73
CA ARG A 62 1.28 -11.94 24.97
C ARG A 62 0.74 -10.52 24.99
N VAL A 63 0.13 -10.16 26.11
CA VAL A 63 -0.34 -8.78 26.36
C VAL A 63 0.88 -7.94 26.72
N VAL A 64 1.08 -6.84 25.97
CA VAL A 64 2.20 -5.90 26.16
C VAL A 64 1.75 -4.57 26.76
N GLY A 65 0.43 -4.36 26.88
CA GLY A 65 -0.15 -3.16 27.46
C GLY A 65 -1.65 -3.09 27.22
N TYR A 66 -2.20 -1.91 27.46
CA TYR A 66 -3.61 -1.58 27.24
C TYR A 66 -3.69 -0.24 26.50
N ASP A 67 -4.64 -0.11 25.58
CA ASP A 67 -4.90 1.16 24.89
C ASP A 67 -5.69 2.14 25.78
N GLU A 68 -5.91 3.37 25.31
CA GLU A 68 -6.65 4.42 26.04
C GLU A 68 -8.10 4.02 26.38
N LYS A 69 -8.64 3.00 25.71
CA LYS A 69 -9.99 2.47 25.93
C LYS A 69 -9.98 1.21 26.81
N GLY A 70 -8.82 0.81 27.33
CA GLY A 70 -8.65 -0.37 28.17
C GLY A 70 -8.61 -1.70 27.39
N ASN A 71 -8.48 -1.68 26.06
CA ASN A 71 -8.34 -2.91 25.29
C ASN A 71 -6.91 -3.45 25.37
N LYS A 72 -6.76 -4.78 25.42
CA LYS A 72 -5.45 -5.44 25.42
C LYS A 72 -4.69 -5.12 24.14
N VAL A 73 -3.49 -4.55 24.29
CA VAL A 73 -2.50 -4.46 23.22
C VAL A 73 -1.68 -5.74 23.27
N ARG A 74 -1.74 -6.53 22.19
CA ARG A 74 -0.99 -7.78 22.06
C ARG A 74 0.30 -7.56 21.29
N ARG A 75 1.32 -8.38 21.56
CA ARG A 75 2.62 -8.30 20.89
C ARG A 75 2.51 -8.37 19.37
N ARG A 76 1.60 -9.19 18.83
CA ARG A 76 1.32 -9.23 17.38
C ARG A 76 0.95 -7.87 16.78
N MET A 77 0.25 -7.02 17.53
CA MET A 77 -0.15 -5.68 17.08
C MET A 77 1.04 -4.73 17.05
N GLU A 78 1.87 -4.77 18.10
CA GLU A 78 3.11 -4.00 18.20
C GLU A 78 4.10 -4.39 17.09
N LEU A 79 4.36 -5.69 16.91
CA LEU A 79 5.21 -6.20 15.85
C LEU A 79 4.69 -5.82 14.46
N GLY A 80 3.36 -5.86 14.27
CA GLY A 80 2.73 -5.39 13.04
C GLY A 80 3.09 -3.93 12.77
N ARG A 81 2.90 -3.04 13.74
CA ARG A 81 3.23 -1.61 13.61
C ARG A 81 4.71 -1.39 13.24
N LEU A 82 5.62 -2.06 13.96
CA LEU A 82 7.05 -1.96 13.70
C LEU A 82 7.42 -2.42 12.28
N LYS A 83 6.78 -3.49 11.78
CA LYS A 83 7.03 -4.01 10.43
C LYS A 83 6.45 -3.11 9.34
N HIS A 84 5.30 -2.49 9.54
CA HIS A 84 4.80 -1.48 8.61
C HIS A 84 5.79 -0.32 8.48
N GLU A 85 6.31 0.19 9.60
CA GLU A 85 7.28 1.28 9.60
C GLU A 85 8.52 0.98 8.75
N VAL A 86 9.13 -0.20 8.94
CA VAL A 86 10.28 -0.67 8.14
C VAL A 86 9.88 -0.90 6.68
N ALA A 87 8.72 -1.52 6.42
CA ALA A 87 8.27 -1.79 5.06
C ALA A 87 8.04 -0.48 4.28
N PHE A 88 7.45 0.55 4.89
CA PHE A 88 7.26 1.83 4.25
C PHE A 88 8.58 2.55 3.96
N ALA A 89 9.57 2.43 4.86
CA ALA A 89 10.92 2.95 4.58
C ALA A 89 11.54 2.25 3.36
N CYS A 90 11.43 0.93 3.27
CA CYS A 90 11.85 0.17 2.09
C CYS A 90 11.10 0.60 0.82
N VAL A 91 9.78 0.76 0.86
CA VAL A 91 9.00 1.20 -0.32
C VAL A 91 9.44 2.59 -0.80
N ARG A 92 9.70 3.52 0.11
CA ARG A 92 10.21 4.86 -0.25
C ARG A 92 11.60 4.76 -0.91
N ARG A 93 12.46 3.88 -0.42
CA ARG A 93 13.82 3.66 -0.95
C ARG A 93 13.81 2.98 -2.33
N GLU A 94 13.01 1.94 -2.49
CA GLU A 94 13.04 1.07 -3.67
C GLU A 94 12.03 1.49 -4.74
N LEU A 95 10.76 1.71 -4.36
CA LEU A 95 9.66 1.89 -5.31
C LEU A 95 9.44 3.35 -5.69
N VAL A 96 9.38 4.26 -4.73
CA VAL A 96 9.18 5.69 -5.02
C VAL A 96 10.34 6.24 -5.86
N ARG A 97 11.55 5.69 -5.71
CA ARG A 97 12.68 6.04 -6.58
C ARG A 97 12.48 5.63 -8.05
N LEU A 98 11.86 4.46 -8.29
CA LEU A 98 11.67 3.91 -9.63
C LEU A 98 10.38 4.41 -10.30
N PHE A 99 9.35 4.69 -9.51
CA PHE A 99 8.02 5.09 -9.96
C PHE A 99 7.52 6.34 -9.21
N PRO A 100 8.26 7.46 -9.24
CA PRO A 100 8.01 8.62 -8.38
C PRO A 100 6.65 9.27 -8.62
N ASP A 101 6.11 9.16 -9.84
CA ASP A 101 4.84 9.78 -10.21
C ASP A 101 3.62 8.85 -10.05
N ASN A 102 3.83 7.57 -9.72
CA ASN A 102 2.78 6.54 -9.76
C ASN A 102 2.52 5.87 -8.41
N ILE A 103 3.35 6.09 -7.40
CA ILE A 103 3.25 5.42 -6.09
C ILE A 103 2.97 6.44 -5.01
N SER A 104 1.90 6.20 -4.26
CA SER A 104 1.63 6.88 -2.99
C SER A 104 1.80 5.90 -1.82
N VAL A 105 2.53 6.35 -0.79
CA VAL A 105 2.75 5.61 0.46
C VAL A 105 1.90 6.23 1.56
N GLU A 106 1.09 5.40 2.20
CA GLU A 106 0.07 5.74 3.20
C GLU A 106 -0.90 6.87 2.78
N PRO A 107 -1.40 6.91 1.52
CA PRO A 107 -2.34 7.94 1.14
C PRO A 107 -3.66 7.80 1.90
N ARG A 108 -4.39 8.91 1.99
CA ARG A 108 -5.71 8.94 2.60
C ARG A 108 -6.73 9.45 1.60
N TYR A 109 -7.80 8.69 1.42
CA TYR A 109 -8.91 9.01 0.53
C TYR A 109 -10.19 9.17 1.33
N GLY A 110 -11.00 10.18 1.04
CA GLY A 110 -12.29 10.39 1.67
C GLY A 110 -13.35 10.83 0.66
N PRO A 111 -14.64 10.80 1.05
CA PRO A 111 -15.71 11.24 0.18
C PRO A 111 -15.55 12.73 -0.14
N ASP A 112 -15.45 13.06 -1.42
CA ASP A 112 -15.52 14.42 -1.93
C ASP A 112 -17.00 14.86 -1.95
N PRO A 113 -17.38 15.91 -1.20
CA PRO A 113 -18.76 16.37 -1.13
C PRO A 113 -19.30 16.90 -2.47
N ARG A 114 -18.43 17.25 -3.42
CA ARG A 114 -18.84 17.78 -4.73
C ARG A 114 -19.17 16.67 -5.72
N THR A 115 -18.39 15.59 -5.71
CA THR A 115 -18.49 14.52 -6.70
C THR A 115 -19.09 13.23 -6.14
N GLY A 116 -19.15 13.09 -4.82
CA GLY A 116 -19.53 11.85 -4.13
C GLY A 116 -18.50 10.72 -4.24
N ARG A 117 -17.41 10.93 -4.99
CA ARG A 117 -16.33 9.95 -5.19
C ARG A 117 -15.29 10.06 -4.09
N TYR A 118 -14.48 9.02 -3.92
CA TYR A 118 -13.32 9.10 -3.02
C TYR A 118 -12.18 9.85 -3.71
N ALA A 119 -11.61 10.83 -3.01
CA ALA A 119 -10.46 11.62 -3.45
C ALA A 119 -9.46 11.80 -2.29
N LEU A 120 -8.22 12.16 -2.60
CA LEU A 120 -7.21 12.45 -1.59
C LEU A 120 -7.72 13.49 -0.59
N THR A 121 -7.47 13.24 0.70
CA THR A 121 -7.92 14.10 1.79
C THR A 121 -6.98 14.04 2.98
N GLN A 122 -7.02 15.10 3.80
CA GLN A 122 -6.43 15.12 5.13
C GLN A 122 -7.46 14.83 6.23
N VAL A 123 -8.75 14.74 5.87
CA VAL A 123 -9.84 14.48 6.82
C VAL A 123 -9.84 13.01 7.22
N TRP A 124 -9.77 12.75 8.53
CA TRP A 124 -9.74 11.39 9.07
C TRP A 124 -11.11 10.71 9.04
N ALA A 125 -12.16 11.47 9.34
CA ALA A 125 -13.52 10.93 9.44
C ALA A 125 -13.95 10.26 8.11
N LYS A 126 -14.38 8.99 8.20
CA LYS A 126 -14.86 8.18 7.07
C LYS A 126 -13.87 8.02 5.91
N SER A 127 -12.58 8.26 6.17
CA SER A 127 -11.53 8.08 5.17
C SER A 127 -11.02 6.64 5.12
N LEU A 128 -10.47 6.28 3.96
CA LEU A 128 -9.76 5.05 3.69
C LEU A 128 -8.25 5.37 3.67
N LYS A 129 -7.46 4.56 4.37
CA LYS A 129 -6.01 4.67 4.41
C LYS A 129 -5.41 3.32 3.99
N PRO A 130 -5.29 3.04 2.68
CA PRO A 130 -4.46 1.92 2.24
C PRO A 130 -2.98 2.22 2.49
N ASP A 131 -2.18 1.18 2.60
CA ASP A 131 -0.73 1.33 2.72
C ASP A 131 -0.11 1.85 1.43
N ILE A 132 -0.34 1.18 0.30
CA ILE A 132 0.28 1.55 -0.98
C ILE A 132 -0.79 1.66 -2.05
N VAL A 133 -0.73 2.74 -2.82
CA VAL A 133 -1.57 2.93 -4.00
C VAL A 133 -0.71 3.16 -5.22
N VAL A 134 -0.94 2.34 -6.23
CA VAL A 134 -0.49 2.60 -7.60
C VAL A 134 -1.57 3.44 -8.26
N HIS A 135 -1.20 4.57 -8.83
CA HIS A 135 -2.10 5.49 -9.51
C HIS A 135 -1.53 5.93 -10.86
N PHE A 136 -2.37 6.59 -11.65
CA PHE A 136 -1.97 7.17 -12.93
C PHE A 136 -0.93 8.26 -12.65
N SER A 137 0.07 8.40 -13.53
CA SER A 137 1.23 9.26 -13.27
C SER A 137 0.79 10.69 -12.98
N LYS A 138 1.17 11.27 -11.84
CA LYS A 138 0.81 12.65 -11.45
C LYS A 138 -0.69 12.89 -11.18
N ASP A 139 -1.53 11.85 -11.15
CA ASP A 139 -2.91 11.94 -10.70
C ASP A 139 -3.22 10.87 -9.63
N PRO A 140 -2.98 11.20 -8.35
CA PRO A 140 -3.20 10.26 -7.26
C PRO A 140 -4.68 9.96 -6.97
N ASN A 141 -5.63 10.68 -7.59
CA ASN A 141 -7.06 10.37 -7.48
C ASN A 141 -7.51 9.28 -8.47
N ARG A 142 -6.69 8.97 -9.47
CA ARG A 142 -6.95 7.89 -10.44
C ARG A 142 -6.20 6.64 -10.03
N VAL A 143 -6.83 5.85 -9.16
CA VAL A 143 -6.25 4.63 -8.60
C VAL A 143 -6.19 3.52 -9.66
N GLN A 144 -5.03 2.87 -9.76
CA GLN A 144 -4.81 1.67 -10.57
C GLN A 144 -4.92 0.40 -9.70
N CYS A 145 -4.05 0.27 -8.69
CA CYS A 145 -4.05 -0.87 -7.77
C CYS A 145 -3.92 -0.39 -6.32
N VAL A 146 -4.41 -1.19 -5.38
CA VAL A 146 -4.34 -0.93 -3.94
C VAL A 146 -3.75 -2.14 -3.24
N TYR A 147 -2.71 -1.90 -2.44
CA TYR A 147 -2.01 -2.93 -1.68
C TYR A 147 -1.98 -2.54 -0.20
N ASP A 148 -2.18 -3.53 0.66
CA ASP A 148 -2.09 -3.39 2.11
C ASP A 148 -1.11 -4.43 2.67
N PHE A 149 -0.09 -4.00 3.39
CA PHE A 149 0.79 -4.95 4.06
C PHE A 149 0.02 -5.63 5.18
N LYS A 150 0.25 -6.93 5.35
CA LYS A 150 -0.17 -7.69 6.53
C LYS A 150 1.01 -8.50 7.04
N PHE A 151 1.27 -8.39 8.34
CA PHE A 151 2.34 -9.10 9.04
C PHE A 151 1.75 -10.10 10.04
N PRO A 152 1.18 -11.23 9.57
CA PRO A 152 0.59 -12.23 10.44
C PRO A 152 1.64 -12.81 11.40
N CYS A 153 1.24 -13.00 12.66
CA CYS A 153 2.14 -13.43 13.73
C CYS A 153 1.91 -14.89 14.11
N THR A 154 0.66 -15.30 14.31
CA THR A 154 0.35 -16.70 14.69
C THR A 154 0.46 -17.65 13.50
N THR A 155 0.66 -18.93 13.77
CA THR A 155 0.75 -19.97 12.73
C THR A 155 -0.48 -19.98 11.82
N ALA A 156 -1.69 -19.94 12.40
CA ALA A 156 -2.94 -19.92 11.64
C ALA A 156 -3.08 -18.67 10.75
N SER A 157 -2.73 -17.49 11.26
CA SER A 157 -2.81 -16.25 10.46
C SER A 157 -1.76 -16.19 9.35
N LYS A 158 -0.62 -16.86 9.53
CA LYS A 158 0.43 -16.97 8.49
C LYS A 158 0.01 -17.89 7.35
N SER A 159 -0.76 -18.96 7.62
CA SER A 159 -1.19 -19.91 6.60
C SER A 159 -2.34 -19.38 5.75
N ASN A 160 -3.26 -18.60 6.33
CA ASN A 160 -4.36 -17.99 5.60
C ASN A 160 -4.67 -16.57 6.12
N PRO A 161 -3.92 -15.55 5.66
CA PRO A 161 -4.12 -14.17 6.11
C PRO A 161 -5.44 -13.55 5.62
N LEU A 162 -6.09 -14.14 4.61
CA LEU A 162 -7.40 -13.71 4.11
C LEU A 162 -8.59 -14.33 4.86
N ASP A 163 -8.37 -15.31 5.74
CA ASP A 163 -9.44 -15.91 6.58
C ASP A 163 -9.99 -14.91 7.61
N ASN A 164 -9.28 -13.82 7.84
CA ASN A 164 -9.71 -12.78 8.75
C ASN A 164 -10.79 -11.90 8.11
N THR A 165 -12.01 -11.98 8.64
CA THR A 165 -13.18 -11.22 8.16
C THR A 165 -12.99 -9.70 8.22
N ASP A 166 -12.23 -9.18 9.19
CA ASP A 166 -11.92 -7.75 9.26
C ASP A 166 -10.98 -7.31 8.14
N VAL A 167 -10.02 -8.16 7.76
CA VAL A 167 -9.14 -7.92 6.61
C VAL A 167 -9.95 -7.89 5.32
N LEU A 168 -10.84 -8.88 5.10
CA LEU A 168 -11.71 -8.89 3.93
C LEU A 168 -12.62 -7.67 3.88
N LYS A 169 -13.22 -7.30 5.01
CA LYS A 169 -14.06 -6.10 5.13
C LYS A 169 -13.28 -4.83 4.80
N GLN A 170 -12.03 -4.71 5.26
CA GLN A 170 -11.15 -3.59 4.93
C GLN A 170 -10.87 -3.53 3.43
N LEU A 171 -10.47 -4.65 2.81
CA LEU A 171 -10.13 -4.69 1.39
C LEU A 171 -11.33 -4.34 0.49
N ARG A 172 -12.53 -4.86 0.82
CA ARG A 172 -13.78 -4.50 0.14
C ARG A 172 -14.07 -3.01 0.21
N GLN A 173 -13.77 -2.34 1.33
CA GLN A 173 -13.95 -0.88 1.40
C GLN A 173 -13.12 -0.13 0.36
N TYR A 174 -11.93 -0.64 0.01
CA TYR A 174 -11.09 -0.01 -1.01
C TYR A 174 -11.70 -0.10 -2.42
N GLU A 175 -12.69 -0.97 -2.69
CA GLU A 175 -13.39 -1.01 -4.00
C GLU A 175 -14.00 0.34 -4.37
N LYS A 176 -14.33 1.15 -3.36
CA LYS A 176 -14.84 2.52 -3.52
C LYS A 176 -13.85 3.49 -4.19
N LEU A 177 -12.58 3.12 -4.30
CA LEU A 177 -11.54 3.96 -4.92
C LEU A 177 -11.55 3.90 -6.46
N GLY A 178 -12.37 3.03 -7.07
CA GLY A 178 -12.56 2.97 -8.53
C GLY A 178 -11.28 2.54 -9.26
N ARG A 179 -11.03 1.23 -9.33
CA ARG A 179 -9.74 0.67 -9.76
C ARG A 179 -9.88 -0.51 -10.74
N PRO A 180 -8.90 -0.73 -11.64
CA PRO A 180 -8.82 -1.94 -12.46
C PRO A 180 -8.35 -3.19 -11.70
N CYS A 181 -7.50 -3.07 -10.68
CA CYS A 181 -6.98 -4.25 -9.94
C CYS A 181 -7.88 -4.63 -8.77
N SER A 182 -7.91 -5.91 -8.37
CA SER A 182 -8.48 -6.29 -7.07
C SER A 182 -7.62 -5.74 -5.92
N PRO A 183 -8.23 -5.31 -4.79
CA PRO A 183 -7.45 -4.94 -3.62
C PRO A 183 -6.73 -6.18 -3.13
N SER A 184 -5.49 -6.00 -2.71
CA SER A 184 -4.63 -7.13 -2.39
C SER A 184 -3.88 -6.88 -1.11
N ILE A 185 -3.61 -7.95 -0.38
CA ILE A 185 -2.66 -7.89 0.72
C ILE A 185 -1.29 -8.35 0.25
N VAL A 186 -0.25 -7.81 0.89
CA VAL A 186 1.12 -8.26 0.70
C VAL A 186 1.61 -8.82 2.02
N THR A 187 2.01 -10.08 2.02
CA THR A 187 2.55 -10.78 3.18
C THR A 187 3.96 -11.29 2.92
N PRO A 188 4.83 -11.37 3.94
CA PRO A 188 6.17 -11.91 3.75
C PRO A 188 6.18 -13.40 3.39
N GLN A 189 5.16 -14.17 3.84
CA GLN A 189 5.09 -15.62 3.63
C GLN A 189 4.49 -16.00 2.29
N LEU A 190 3.39 -15.36 1.87
CA LEU A 190 2.62 -15.77 0.69
C LEU A 190 2.76 -14.79 -0.48
N GLY A 191 3.43 -13.66 -0.29
CA GLY A 191 3.53 -12.62 -1.30
C GLY A 191 2.22 -11.86 -1.46
N VAL A 192 1.81 -11.61 -2.70
CA VAL A 192 0.57 -10.90 -3.01
C VAL A 192 -0.60 -11.89 -2.97
N SER A 193 -1.66 -11.54 -2.25
CA SER A 193 -2.92 -12.28 -2.24
C SER A 193 -4.07 -11.35 -2.59
N HIS A 194 -4.75 -11.66 -3.69
CA HIS A 194 -5.88 -10.88 -4.20
C HIS A 194 -7.18 -11.32 -3.52
N VAL A 195 -8.10 -10.38 -3.28
CA VAL A 195 -9.48 -10.74 -2.99
C VAL A 195 -10.10 -11.31 -4.27
N SER A 196 -10.63 -12.53 -4.20
CA SER A 196 -11.38 -13.13 -5.31
C SER A 196 -12.59 -12.25 -5.65
N PRO A 197 -12.93 -12.08 -6.94
CA PRO A 197 -14.21 -11.49 -7.31
C PRO A 197 -15.35 -12.33 -6.73
N GLU A 198 -16.41 -11.68 -6.25
CA GLU A 198 -17.68 -12.34 -5.92
C GLU A 198 -18.43 -12.79 -7.17
#